data_AF-A0A0G4NFS2-F1
#
_entry.id   AF-A0A0G4NFS2-F1
#
_cell.length_a   1.000
_cell.length_b   1.000
_cell.length_c   1.000
_cell.angle_alpha   90.00
_cell.angle_beta   90.00
_cell.angle_gamma   90.00
#
_symmetry.space_group_name_H-M   'P 1'
#
loop_
_entity.id
_entity.type
_entity.pdbx_description
1 polymer ?
#
loop_
_entity_poly.entity_id
_entity_poly.type
_entity_poly.pdbx_seq_one_letter_code
_entity_poly.pdbx_strand_id
1 'polypeptide(L)'
;MAACLYLLQAIPVVRHYLPANTQELFERELMHHLSSIPDDDPNFKATTFPTFIAGAETRDPIKQAWVMDRLQRLLRNTPWGFIYTAMEALPQIWSLADDNSL
;
A
#
# COMPACT_ATOMS: atom_id res chain seq x y z
N MET A 1 -6.77 11.69 1.53
CA MET A 1 -7.69 10.55 1.44
C MET A 1 -7.11 9.29 2.09
N ALA A 2 -5.91 8.83 1.73
CA ALA A 2 -5.29 7.62 2.27
C ALA A 2 -5.15 7.53 3.82
N ALA A 3 -4.89 8.65 4.51
CA ALA A 3 -4.81 8.66 5.99
C ALA A 3 -6.17 8.34 6.67
N CYS A 4 -7.28 8.84 6.13
CA CYS A 4 -8.62 8.53 6.66
C CYS A 4 -8.99 7.06 6.40
N LEU A 5 -8.54 6.49 5.28
CA LEU A 5 -8.79 5.10 4.93
C LEU A 5 -7.99 4.14 5.81
N TYR A 6 -6.72 4.45 6.08
CA TYR A 6 -5.92 3.71 7.05
C TYR A 6 -6.56 3.71 8.45
N LEU A 7 -7.08 4.85 8.90
CA LEU A 7 -7.79 4.93 10.18
C LEU A 7 -9.04 4.04 10.23
N LEU A 8 -9.79 3.91 9.14
CA LEU A 8 -10.94 3.01 9.05
C LEU A 8 -10.50 1.53 9.03
N GLN A 9 -9.34 1.23 8.45
CA GLN A 9 -8.81 -0.14 8.30
C GLN A 9 -8.07 -0.64 9.54
N ALA A 10 -7.48 0.27 10.33
CA ALA A 10 -6.79 0.01 11.60
C ALA A 10 -7.75 -0.24 12.78
N ILE A 11 -9.06 -0.01 12.60
CA ILE A 11 -10.09 -0.28 13.61
C ILE A 11 -10.88 -1.52 13.17
N PRO A 12 -10.63 -2.71 13.72
CA PRO A 12 -11.32 -3.95 13.34
C PRO A 12 -12.85 -3.86 13.46
N VAL A 13 -13.33 -3.06 14.42
CA VAL A 13 -14.76 -2.79 14.64
C VAL A 13 -15.40 -2.10 13.44
N VAL A 14 -14.70 -1.22 12.75
CA VAL A 14 -15.25 -0.48 11.61
C VAL A 14 -15.44 -1.42 10.41
N ARG A 15 -14.57 -2.42 10.24
CA ARG A 15 -14.69 -3.43 9.17
C ARG A 15 -16.03 -4.18 9.21
N HIS A 16 -16.61 -4.37 10.40
CA HIS A 16 -17.91 -5.03 10.58
C HIS A 16 -19.11 -4.23 10.06
N TYR A 17 -18.95 -2.91 9.89
CA TYR A 17 -20.01 -2.02 9.40
C TYR A 17 -19.85 -1.66 7.92
N LEU A 18 -18.78 -2.12 7.27
CA LEU A 18 -18.54 -1.86 5.86
C LEU A 18 -19.18 -2.96 4.99
N PRO A 19 -19.78 -2.62 3.84
CA PRO A 19 -20.25 -3.61 2.88
C PRO A 19 -19.16 -4.63 2.51
N ALA A 20 -19.53 -5.88 2.25
CA ALA A 20 -18.58 -6.98 2.02
C ALA A 20 -17.50 -6.70 0.95
N ASN A 21 -17.81 -5.89 -0.06
CA ASN A 21 -16.89 -5.61 -1.19
C ASN A 21 -16.06 -4.34 -0.99
N THR A 22 -16.15 -3.71 0.18
CA THR A 22 -15.55 -2.40 0.43
C THR A 22 -14.03 -2.47 0.42
N GLN A 23 -13.44 -3.55 0.94
CA GLN A 23 -11.99 -3.72 0.98
C GLN A 23 -11.38 -3.88 -0.42
N GLU A 24 -11.95 -4.74 -1.26
CA GLU A 24 -11.50 -4.92 -2.65
C GLU A 24 -11.67 -3.63 -3.46
N LEU A 25 -12.80 -2.92 -3.28
CA LEU A 25 -13.02 -1.63 -3.91
C LEU A 25 -11.95 -0.63 -3.47
N PHE A 26 -11.64 -0.56 -2.19
CA PHE A 26 -10.61 0.34 -1.68
C PHE A 26 -9.22 0.02 -2.21
N GLU A 27 -8.83 -1.26 -2.23
CA GLU A 27 -7.55 -1.68 -2.81
C GLU A 27 -7.47 -1.25 -4.28
N ARG A 28 -8.54 -1.50 -5.06
CA ARG A 28 -8.60 -1.13 -6.48
C ARG A 28 -8.48 0.37 -6.68
N GLU A 29 -9.27 1.16 -5.97
CA GLU A 29 -9.29 2.62 -6.10
C GLU A 29 -7.97 3.24 -5.62
N LEU A 30 -7.37 2.72 -4.54
CA LEU A 30 -6.06 3.16 -4.05
C LEU A 30 -4.98 2.88 -5.09
N MET A 31 -4.92 1.66 -5.63
CA MET A 31 -3.95 1.29 -6.66
C MET A 31 -4.13 2.12 -7.93
N HIS A 32 -5.38 2.33 -8.36
CA HIS A 32 -5.70 3.19 -9.49
C HIS A 32 -5.21 4.63 -9.28
N HIS A 33 -5.52 5.23 -8.13
CA HIS A 33 -5.09 6.59 -7.81
C HIS A 33 -3.57 6.72 -7.72
N LEU A 34 -2.88 5.73 -7.14
CA LEU A 34 -1.42 5.76 -7.09
C LEU A 34 -0.82 5.64 -8.49
N SER A 35 -1.39 4.81 -9.36
CA SER A 35 -0.91 4.63 -10.73
C SER A 35 -1.06 5.87 -11.63
N SER A 36 -2.00 6.77 -11.32
CA SER A 36 -2.23 7.99 -12.09
C SER A 36 -1.30 9.15 -11.71
N ILE A 37 -0.56 9.03 -10.59
CA ILE A 37 0.40 10.05 -10.15
C ILE A 37 1.77 9.74 -10.77
N PRO A 38 2.27 10.58 -11.69
CA PRO A 38 3.57 10.40 -12.33
C PRO A 38 4.72 10.74 -11.38
N ASP A 39 5.92 10.32 -11.76
CA ASP A 39 7.10 10.38 -10.88
C ASP A 39 7.66 11.79 -10.70
N ASP A 40 7.38 12.67 -11.67
CA ASP A 40 7.72 14.08 -11.68
C ASP A 40 6.67 14.96 -10.97
N ASP A 41 5.57 14.38 -10.49
CA ASP A 41 4.57 15.11 -9.73
C ASP A 41 5.20 15.66 -8.43
N PRO A 42 5.02 16.96 -8.10
CA PRO A 42 5.52 17.56 -6.86
C PRO A 42 5.10 16.81 -5.58
N ASN A 43 3.96 16.10 -5.64
CA ASN A 43 3.37 15.33 -4.57
C ASN A 43 3.72 13.84 -4.62
N PHE A 44 4.55 13.39 -5.57
CA PHE A 44 4.92 11.97 -5.70
C PHE A 44 5.41 11.38 -4.37
N LYS A 45 6.28 12.12 -3.66
CA LYS A 45 6.78 11.76 -2.31
C LYS A 45 5.68 11.58 -1.25
N ALA A 46 4.57 12.31 -1.36
CA ALA A 46 3.43 12.17 -0.43
C ALA A 46 2.70 10.83 -0.63
N THR A 47 2.94 10.16 -1.75
CA THR A 47 2.37 8.83 -2.04
C THR A 47 3.15 7.69 -1.39
N THR A 48 4.27 7.95 -0.70
CA THR A 48 5.11 6.89 -0.11
C THR A 48 4.35 6.03 0.91
N PHE A 49 3.71 6.67 1.90
CA PHE A 49 2.93 5.93 2.89
C PHE A 49 1.72 5.23 2.25
N PRO A 50 0.90 5.88 1.40
CA PRO A 50 -0.15 5.21 0.63
C PRO A 50 0.33 3.99 -0.19
N THR A 51 1.51 4.08 -0.80
CA THR A 51 2.11 2.99 -1.59
C THR A 51 2.47 1.81 -0.69
N PHE A 52 3.03 2.08 0.50
CA PHE A 52 3.28 1.03 1.50
C PHE A 52 1.99 0.35 1.97
N ILE A 53 0.93 1.12 2.26
CA ILE A 53 -0.37 0.54 2.66
C ILE A 53 -0.95 -0.35 1.56
N ALA A 54 -0.91 0.10 0.29
CA ALA A 54 -1.36 -0.72 -0.82
C ALA A 54 -0.58 -2.04 -0.91
N GLY A 55 0.74 -2.01 -0.68
CA GLY A 55 1.57 -3.21 -0.60
C GLY A 55 1.23 -4.13 0.56
N ALA A 56 0.99 -3.57 1.75
CA ALA A 56 0.70 -4.35 2.95
C ALA A 56 -0.66 -5.07 2.86
N GLU A 57 -1.62 -4.48 2.17
CA GLU A 57 -2.97 -5.05 2.01
C GLU A 57 -3.06 -6.06 0.87
N THR A 58 -2.26 -5.90 -0.19
CA THR A 58 -2.38 -6.75 -1.38
C THR A 58 -1.75 -8.13 -1.20
N ARG A 59 -2.43 -9.15 -1.74
CA ARG A 59 -1.97 -10.55 -1.81
C ARG A 59 -1.69 -11.03 -3.23
N ASP A 60 -1.91 -10.16 -4.21
CA ASP A 60 -1.64 -10.45 -5.61
C ASP A 60 -0.14 -10.20 -5.91
N PRO A 61 0.63 -11.22 -6.31
CA PRO A 61 2.06 -11.08 -6.62
C PRO A 61 2.36 -10.00 -7.67
N ILE A 62 1.45 -9.78 -8.62
CA ILE A 62 1.61 -8.74 -9.65
C ILE A 62 1.55 -7.35 -9.02
N LYS A 63 0.60 -7.13 -8.11
CA LYS A 63 0.47 -5.86 -7.37
C LYS A 63 1.62 -5.66 -6.40
N GLN A 64 2.09 -6.71 -5.73
CA GLN A 64 3.27 -6.67 -4.86
C GLN A 64 4.52 -6.22 -5.63
N ALA A 65 4.76 -6.80 -6.81
CA ALA A 65 5.87 -6.41 -7.68
C ALA A 65 5.75 -4.94 -8.13
N TRP A 66 4.54 -4.50 -8.49
CA TRP A 66 4.28 -3.10 -8.84
C TRP A 66 4.55 -2.14 -7.68
N VAL A 67 4.16 -2.49 -6.45
CA VAL A 67 4.44 -1.68 -5.26
C VAL A 67 5.95 -1.57 -5.03
N MET A 68 6.68 -2.67 -5.18
CA MET A 68 8.14 -2.67 -4.99
C MET A 68 8.86 -1.79 -6.02
N ASP A 69 8.48 -1.88 -7.30
CA ASP A 69 8.97 -0.99 -8.35
C ASP A 69 8.67 0.48 -8.02
N ARG A 70 7.44 0.78 -7.58
CA ARG A 70 7.05 2.14 -7.21
C ARG A 70 7.83 2.68 -6.01
N LEU A 71 8.09 1.87 -4.98
CA LEU A 71 8.93 2.27 -3.85
C LEU A 71 10.37 2.55 -4.27
N GLN A 72 10.93 1.77 -5.21
CA GLN A 72 12.24 2.08 -5.78
C GLN A 72 12.25 3.41 -6.55
N ARG A 73 11.18 3.73 -7.28
CA ARG A 73 11.01 5.04 -7.95
C ARG A 73 10.90 6.18 -6.93
N LEU A 74 10.15 5.99 -5.84
CA LEU A 74 10.07 6.94 -4.73
C LEU A 74 11.42 7.17 -4.05
N LEU A 75 12.20 6.12 -3.84
CA LEU A 75 13.54 6.20 -3.26
C LEU A 75 14.51 7.01 -4.15
N ARG A 76 14.44 6.85 -5.47
CA ARG A 76 15.26 7.63 -6.41
C ARG A 76 14.93 9.12 -6.38
N ASN A 77 13.65 9.47 -6.28
CA ASN A 77 13.19 10.86 -6.24
C ASN A 77 13.36 11.50 -4.85
N THR A 78 13.32 10.69 -3.79
CA THR A 78 13.46 11.12 -2.39
C THR A 78 14.26 10.08 -1.61
N PRO A 79 15.55 10.32 -1.31
CA PRO A 79 16.42 9.36 -0.63
C PRO A 79 16.14 9.33 0.88
N TRP A 80 14.89 9.04 1.24
CA TRP A 80 14.46 8.92 2.61
C TRP A 80 14.69 7.50 3.10
N GLY A 81 15.49 7.36 4.17
CA GLY A 81 15.90 6.07 4.71
C GLY A 81 14.74 5.12 5.05
N PHE A 82 13.57 5.66 5.42
CA PHE A 82 12.41 4.84 5.77
C PHE A 82 11.83 4.03 4.59
N ILE A 83 12.13 4.41 3.34
CA ILE A 83 11.67 3.66 2.16
C ILE A 83 12.36 2.30 2.10
N TYR A 84 13.63 2.20 2.50
CA TYR A 84 14.32 0.91 2.62
C TYR A 84 13.63 0.01 3.63
N THR A 85 13.33 0.53 4.83
CA THR A 85 12.60 -0.22 5.85
C THR A 85 11.22 -0.67 5.37
N ALA A 86 10.52 0.16 4.59
CA ALA A 86 9.24 -0.21 4.00
C ALA A 86 9.38 -1.38 3.01
N MET A 87 10.41 -1.34 2.15
CA MET A 87 10.70 -2.41 1.19
C MET A 87 11.12 -3.72 1.86
N GLU A 88 11.80 -3.66 3.01
CA GLU A 88 12.18 -4.84 3.79
C GLU A 88 11.02 -5.44 4.59
N ALA A 89 10.09 -4.60 5.05
CA ALA A 89 8.93 -5.03 5.84
C ALA A 89 7.87 -5.74 4.98
N LEU A 90 7.65 -5.28 3.75
CA LEU A 90 6.60 -5.81 2.87
C LEU A 90 6.71 -7.33 2.62
N PRO A 91 7.87 -7.90 2.26
CA PRO A 91 8.02 -9.35 2.12
C PRO A 91 7.67 -10.14 3.38
N GLN A 92 7.96 -9.60 4.56
CA GLN A 92 7.63 -10.24 5.84
C GLN A 92 6.12 -10.19 6.11
N ILE A 93 5.46 -9.08 5.77
CA ILE A 93 3.99 -8.95 5.87
C ILE A 93 3.29 -9.92 4.90
N TRP A 94 3.88 -10.17 3.73
CA TRP A 94 3.37 -11.14 2.78
C TRP A 94 3.48 -12.57 3.32
N SER A 95 4.67 -12.97 3.80
CA SER A 95 4.88 -14.31 4.35
C SER A 95 4.02 -14.62 5.59
N LEU A 96 3.83 -13.64 6.49
CA LEU A 96 3.02 -13.84 7.70
C LEU A 96 1.54 -14.13 7.41
N ALA A 97 0.99 -13.61 6.30
CA ALA A 97 -0.39 -13.92 5.93
C ALA A 97 -0.53 -15.26 5.22
N ASP A 98 0.50 -15.67 4.48
CA ASP A 98 0.55 -17.00 3.86
C ASP A 98 0.58 -18.08 4.95
N ASP A 99 1.33 -17.86 6.04
CA ASP A 99 1.39 -18.76 7.20
C ASP A 99 0.06 -18.83 7.99
N ASN A 100 -0.70 -17.74 8.05
CA ASN A 100 -2.02 -17.69 8.72
C ASN A 100 -3.17 -18.27 7.87
N SER A 101 -2.88 -18.79 6.67
CA SER A 101 -3.85 -19.40 5.76
C SER A 101 -3.91 -20.94 5.86
N LEU A 102 -3.24 -21.52 6.86
CA LEU A 102 -3.28 -22.95 7.25
C LEU A 102 -4.22 -23.18 8.46
#